data_AF-A0A5C5VQB5-F1
#
_entry.id   AF-A0A5C5VQB5-F1
#
_cell.length_a   1.000
_cell.length_b   1.000
_cell.length_c   1.000
_cell.angle_alpha   90.00
_cell.angle_beta   90.00
_cell.angle_gamma   90.00
#
_symmetry.space_group_name_H-M   'P 1'
#
loop_
_entity.id
_entity.type
_entity.pdbx_description
1 polymer ?
#
loop_
_entity_poly.entity_id
_entity_poly.type
_entity_poly.pdbx_seq_one_letter_code
_entity_poly.pdbx_strand_id
1 'polypeptide(L)'
;MQHWRFRDVLSSLMRSPAERLPAQLEGRLREAPRCAVARYLLACHCFDRGRVATAVRHMMVAHRAEPELESAALLVFAGLNWVSRRQALLLPVLLDTWEEFRRPEFDRCPRERQLLDVLAEPDPGVQTVAPLAGRLWRLPIQTLRAQIREAIVSRDAGLYPLLTAPA
;
A
#
# COMPACT_ATOMS: atom_id res chain seq x y z
N MET A 1 -26.33 0.33 -11.22
CA MET A 1 -25.05 0.27 -10.48
C MET A 1 -24.27 1.55 -10.76
N GLN A 2 -24.20 2.48 -9.81
CA GLN A 2 -23.43 3.72 -9.97
C GLN A 2 -21.95 3.38 -10.13
N HIS A 3 -21.43 3.53 -11.34
CA HIS A 3 -20.00 3.50 -11.60
C HIS A 3 -19.43 4.83 -11.12
N TRP A 4 -19.16 4.92 -9.82
CA TRP A 4 -18.37 6.02 -9.29
C TRP A 4 -17.05 6.02 -10.02
N ARG A 5 -16.78 7.08 -10.79
CA ARG A 5 -15.51 7.17 -11.51
C ARG A 5 -14.42 7.22 -10.44
N PHE A 6 -13.51 6.26 -10.53
CA PHE A 6 -12.35 6.08 -9.66
C PHE A 6 -11.69 7.41 -9.24
N ARG A 7 -11.55 8.33 -10.21
CA ARG A 7 -10.98 9.66 -10.05
C ARG A 7 -11.77 10.58 -9.11
N ASP A 8 -13.10 10.51 -9.12
CA ASP A 8 -13.97 11.39 -8.32
C ASP A 8 -13.89 11.01 -6.84
N VAL A 9 -13.87 9.69 -6.57
CA VAL A 9 -13.66 9.16 -5.22
C VAL A 9 -12.30 9.58 -4.68
N LEU A 10 -11.25 9.37 -5.47
CA LEU A 10 -9.89 9.72 -5.08
C LEU A 10 -9.75 11.23 -4.82
N SER A 11 -10.27 12.07 -5.71
CA SER A 11 -10.23 13.53 -5.57
C SER A 11 -10.99 14.03 -4.33
N SER A 12 -12.13 13.41 -4.01
CA SER A 12 -12.93 13.76 -2.83
C SER A 12 -12.23 13.38 -1.53
N LEU A 13 -11.59 12.20 -1.49
CA LEU A 13 -10.86 11.72 -0.30
C LEU A 13 -9.61 12.57 -0.04
N MET A 14 -8.90 12.98 -1.09
CA MET A 14 -7.68 13.79 -0.95
C MET A 14 -7.90 15.22 -0.44
N ARG A 15 -9.13 15.74 -0.51
CA ARG A 15 -9.46 17.07 0.04
C ARG A 15 -9.68 17.07 1.55
N SER A 16 -9.72 15.89 2.17
CA SER A 16 -10.08 15.76 3.58
C SER A 16 -8.84 15.71 4.46
N PRO A 17 -8.87 16.30 5.67
CA PRO A 17 -7.77 16.19 6.62
C PRO A 17 -7.49 14.72 6.95
N ALA A 18 -6.21 14.36 7.08
CA ALA A 18 -5.77 12.98 7.35
C ALA A 18 -6.46 12.36 8.59
N GLU A 19 -6.73 13.17 9.61
CA GLU A 19 -7.41 12.76 10.85
C GLU A 19 -8.85 12.27 10.63
N ARG A 20 -9.55 12.82 9.63
CA ARG A 20 -10.95 12.49 9.31
C ARG A 20 -11.08 11.41 8.25
N LEU A 21 -9.98 11.09 7.58
CA LEU A 21 -9.96 10.14 6.47
C LEU A 21 -10.53 8.76 6.84
N PRO A 22 -10.21 8.14 8.00
CA PRO A 22 -10.78 6.83 8.34
C PRO A 22 -12.31 6.86 8.48
N ALA A 23 -12.86 7.84 9.18
CA ALA A 23 -14.31 7.98 9.37
C ALA A 23 -15.04 8.26 8.05
N GLN A 24 -14.42 9.03 7.15
CA GLN A 24 -14.96 9.29 5.82
C GLN A 24 -14.95 8.04 4.94
N LEU A 25 -13.86 7.25 4.97
CA LEU A 25 -13.75 5.98 4.25
C LEU A 25 -14.81 4.99 4.74
N GLU A 26 -15.03 4.90 6.05
CA GLU A 26 -16.08 4.06 6.63
C GLU A 26 -17.49 4.53 6.23
N GLY A 27 -17.73 5.85 6.23
CA GLY A 27 -18.96 6.44 5.70
C GLY A 27 -19.20 6.06 4.25
N ARG A 28 -18.16 6.18 3.41
CA ARG A 28 -18.21 5.80 2.01
C ARG A 28 -18.49 4.32 1.81
N LEU A 29 -17.95 3.45 2.65
CA LEU A 29 -18.20 2.01 2.59
C LEU A 29 -19.59 1.62 3.06
N ARG A 30 -20.28 2.46 3.86
CA ARG A 30 -21.71 2.26 4.15
C ARG A 30 -22.58 2.49 2.92
N GLU A 31 -22.26 3.52 2.13
CA GLU A 31 -22.98 3.86 0.89
C GLU A 31 -22.59 2.95 -0.29
N ALA A 32 -21.30 2.61 -0.39
CA ALA A 32 -20.73 1.81 -1.48
C ALA A 32 -19.79 0.72 -0.93
N PRO A 33 -20.33 -0.40 -0.40
CA PRO A 33 -19.54 -1.43 0.30
C PRO A 33 -18.43 -2.10 -0.52
N ARG A 34 -18.55 -2.06 -1.86
CA ARG A 34 -17.62 -2.62 -2.84
C ARG A 34 -16.67 -1.58 -3.45
N CYS A 35 -16.61 -0.35 -2.94
CA CYS A 35 -15.69 0.66 -3.42
C CYS A 35 -14.23 0.23 -3.17
N ALA A 36 -13.53 -0.20 -4.22
CA ALA A 36 -12.17 -0.74 -4.13
C ALA A 36 -11.18 0.27 -3.52
N VAL A 37 -11.21 1.54 -3.98
CA VAL A 37 -10.34 2.61 -3.46
C VAL A 37 -10.56 2.83 -1.97
N ALA A 38 -11.82 2.91 -1.52
CA ALA A 38 -12.10 3.13 -0.11
C ALA A 38 -11.64 1.94 0.76
N ARG A 39 -11.82 0.71 0.27
CA ARG A 39 -11.30 -0.50 0.93
C ARG A 39 -9.77 -0.49 0.99
N TYR A 40 -9.10 -0.16 -0.11
CA TYR A 40 -7.64 -0.11 -0.20
C TYR A 40 -7.03 0.89 0.79
N LEU A 41 -7.57 2.12 0.83
CA LEU A 41 -7.08 3.16 1.73
C LEU A 41 -7.36 2.84 3.20
N LEU A 42 -8.54 2.30 3.50
CA LEU A 42 -8.87 1.90 4.87
C LEU A 42 -7.98 0.74 5.35
N ALA A 43 -7.61 -0.17 4.44
CA ALA A 43 -6.64 -1.22 4.74
C ALA A 43 -5.25 -0.65 5.07
N CYS A 44 -4.77 0.33 4.29
CA CYS A 44 -3.49 0.98 4.56
C CYS A 44 -3.47 1.63 5.96
N HIS A 45 -4.55 2.32 6.33
CA HIS A 45 -4.71 2.84 7.68
C HIS A 45 -4.76 1.74 8.76
N CYS A 46 -5.36 0.59 8.46
CA CYS A 46 -5.36 -0.54 9.39
C CYS A 46 -3.95 -1.13 9.58
N PHE A 47 -3.10 -1.16 8.55
CA PHE A 47 -1.69 -1.57 8.69
C PHE A 47 -0.93 -0.64 9.64
N ASP A 48 -1.06 0.68 9.48
CA ASP A 48 -0.42 1.67 10.36
C ASP A 48 -0.85 1.55 11.82
N ARG A 49 -2.06 1.03 12.07
CA ARG A 49 -2.60 0.79 13.42
C ARG A 49 -2.31 -0.62 13.95
N GLY A 50 -1.52 -1.42 13.25
CA GLY A 50 -1.25 -2.82 13.62
C GLY A 50 -2.47 -3.75 13.53
N ARG A 51 -3.57 -3.32 12.90
CA ARG A 51 -4.80 -4.11 12.71
C ARG A 51 -4.70 -4.99 11.45
N VAL A 52 -3.62 -5.79 11.37
CA VAL A 52 -3.22 -6.53 10.15
C VAL A 52 -4.33 -7.42 9.59
N ALA A 53 -4.99 -8.23 10.41
CA ALA A 53 -6.10 -9.09 9.97
C ALA A 53 -7.30 -8.30 9.40
N THR A 54 -7.51 -7.07 9.86
CA THR A 54 -8.55 -6.19 9.30
C THR A 54 -8.09 -5.60 7.98
N ALA A 55 -6.82 -5.15 7.90
CA ALA A 55 -6.22 -4.67 6.66
C ALA A 55 -6.30 -5.70 5.53
N VAL A 56 -5.90 -6.96 5.81
CA VAL A 56 -5.96 -8.07 4.85
C VAL A 56 -7.37 -8.28 4.31
N ARG A 57 -8.39 -8.31 5.19
CA ARG A 57 -9.79 -8.46 4.76
C ARG A 57 -10.23 -7.34 3.82
N HIS A 58 -9.86 -6.10 4.11
CA HIS A 58 -10.16 -4.97 3.23
C HIS A 58 -9.42 -5.07 1.88
N MET A 59 -8.14 -5.46 1.88
CA MET A 59 -7.37 -5.65 0.64
C MET A 59 -7.91 -6.78 -0.24
N MET A 60 -8.31 -7.92 0.35
CA MET A 60 -8.95 -9.00 -0.40
C MET A 60 -10.22 -8.53 -1.12
N VAL A 61 -11.03 -7.72 -0.45
CA VAL A 61 -12.25 -7.14 -1.06
C VAL A 61 -11.89 -6.12 -2.13
N ALA A 62 -10.87 -5.28 -1.89
CA ALA A 62 -10.40 -4.29 -2.87
C ALA A 62 -9.90 -4.98 -4.15
N HIS A 63 -9.01 -5.96 -4.03
CA HIS A 63 -8.47 -6.73 -5.14
C HIS A 63 -9.54 -7.54 -5.88
N ARG A 64 -10.51 -8.13 -5.16
CA ARG A 64 -11.63 -8.82 -5.82
C ARG A 64 -12.53 -7.87 -6.61
N ALA A 65 -12.71 -6.64 -6.13
CA ALA A 65 -13.50 -5.63 -6.83
C ALA A 65 -12.73 -4.98 -7.99
N GLU A 66 -11.40 -4.89 -7.88
CA GLU A 66 -10.48 -4.34 -8.87
C GLU A 66 -9.20 -5.20 -8.95
N PRO A 67 -9.18 -6.24 -9.79
CA PRO A 67 -8.02 -7.15 -9.90
C PRO A 67 -6.75 -6.47 -10.39
N GLU A 68 -6.88 -5.32 -11.08
CA GLU A 68 -5.75 -4.50 -11.56
C GLU A 68 -4.99 -3.78 -10.43
N LEU A 69 -5.49 -3.83 -9.18
CA LEU A 69 -4.74 -3.39 -7.99
C LEU A 69 -3.83 -4.52 -7.52
N GLU A 70 -2.69 -4.72 -8.19
CA GLU A 70 -1.72 -5.76 -7.87
C GLU A 70 -1.03 -5.51 -6.51
N SER A 71 -0.83 -4.23 -6.14
CA SER A 71 -0.36 -3.84 -4.81
C SER A 71 -1.28 -4.34 -3.69
N ALA A 72 -2.60 -4.42 -3.95
CA ALA A 72 -3.53 -4.99 -2.98
C ALA A 72 -3.29 -6.49 -2.79
N ALA A 73 -3.01 -7.23 -3.86
CA ALA A 73 -2.66 -8.66 -3.77
C ALA A 73 -1.34 -8.86 -3.00
N LEU A 74 -0.29 -8.10 -3.34
CA LEU A 74 0.99 -8.13 -2.61
C LEU A 74 0.79 -7.88 -1.11
N LEU A 75 -0.02 -6.86 -0.75
CA LEU A 75 -0.31 -6.52 0.64
C LEU A 75 -1.20 -7.55 1.35
N VAL A 76 -2.06 -8.29 0.63
CA VAL A 76 -2.77 -9.45 1.21
C VAL A 76 -1.77 -10.50 1.66
N PHE A 77 -0.88 -10.93 0.76
CA PHE A 77 0.08 -12.00 1.08
C PHE A 77 1.09 -11.56 2.14
N ALA A 78 1.62 -10.33 2.03
CA ALA A 78 2.50 -9.77 3.04
C ALA A 78 1.79 -9.69 4.41
N GLY A 79 0.52 -9.29 4.45
CA GLY A 79 -0.26 -9.25 5.68
C GLY A 79 -0.51 -10.64 6.29
N LEU A 80 -0.79 -11.67 5.47
CA LEU A 80 -0.95 -13.05 5.95
C LEU A 80 0.36 -13.60 6.53
N ASN A 81 1.49 -13.34 5.86
CA ASN A 81 2.82 -13.68 6.36
C ASN A 81 3.14 -12.91 7.66
N TRP A 82 2.75 -11.64 7.75
CA TRP A 82 3.01 -10.79 8.91
C TRP A 82 2.27 -11.28 10.17
N VAL A 83 1.00 -11.70 10.04
CA VAL A 83 0.24 -12.26 11.19
C VAL A 83 0.94 -13.49 11.79
N SER A 84 1.61 -14.27 10.95
CA SER A 84 2.34 -15.48 11.38
C SER A 84 3.70 -15.17 12.02
N ARG A 85 4.24 -13.97 11.80
CA ARG A 85 5.57 -13.53 12.26
C ARG A 85 5.44 -12.45 13.33
N ARG A 86 5.30 -12.87 14.59
CA ARG A 86 5.19 -11.95 15.74
C ARG A 86 6.37 -10.97 15.77
N GLN A 87 6.08 -9.69 16.01
CA GLN A 87 7.06 -8.59 16.14
C GLN A 87 7.87 -8.25 14.87
N ALA A 88 7.62 -8.90 13.74
CA ALA A 88 8.28 -8.53 12.50
C ALA A 88 7.89 -7.11 12.05
N LEU A 89 8.83 -6.40 11.44
CA LEU A 89 8.55 -5.16 10.72
C LEU A 89 7.88 -5.48 9.38
N LEU A 90 7.06 -4.55 8.88
CA LEU A 90 6.31 -4.73 7.63
C LEU A 90 7.24 -4.81 6.41
N LEU A 91 8.26 -3.94 6.34
CA LEU A 91 9.16 -3.84 5.21
C LEU A 91 9.88 -5.17 4.89
N PRO A 92 10.57 -5.84 5.84
CA PRO A 92 11.17 -7.16 5.59
C PRO A 92 10.15 -8.22 5.13
N VAL A 93 8.96 -8.27 5.76
CA VAL A 93 7.92 -9.22 5.37
C VAL A 93 7.45 -8.98 3.94
N LEU A 94 7.32 -7.71 3.55
CA LEU A 94 6.91 -7.33 2.21
C LEU A 94 7.99 -7.67 1.19
N LEU A 95 9.28 -7.48 1.49
CA LEU A 95 10.38 -7.87 0.61
C LEU A 95 10.45 -9.38 0.40
N ASP A 96 10.35 -10.15 1.48
CA ASP A 96 10.30 -11.62 1.40
C ASP A 96 9.13 -12.08 0.53
N THR A 97 7.96 -11.47 0.73
CA THR A 97 6.77 -11.76 -0.07
C THR A 97 6.99 -11.36 -1.53
N TRP A 98 7.57 -10.19 -1.79
CA TRP A 98 7.86 -9.75 -3.15
C TRP A 98 8.80 -10.71 -3.88
N GLU A 99 9.85 -11.21 -3.21
CA GLU A 99 10.74 -12.24 -3.76
C GLU A 99 10.02 -13.57 -3.99
N GLU A 100 9.23 -14.05 -3.02
CA GLU A 100 8.46 -15.31 -3.12
C GLU A 100 7.51 -15.30 -4.33
N PHE A 101 6.90 -14.15 -4.60
CA PHE A 101 5.98 -13.96 -5.72
C PHE A 101 6.68 -13.59 -7.04
N ARG A 102 7.99 -13.84 -7.15
CA ARG A 102 8.81 -13.57 -8.35
C ARG A 102 8.77 -12.11 -8.79
N ARG A 103 8.82 -11.21 -7.82
CA ARG A 103 9.06 -9.78 -8.04
C ARG A 103 7.97 -9.12 -8.88
N PRO A 104 6.69 -9.17 -8.47
CA PRO A 104 5.63 -8.56 -9.23
C PRO A 104 5.85 -7.05 -9.37
N GLU A 105 5.58 -6.56 -10.57
CA GLU A 105 5.58 -5.13 -10.88
C GLU A 105 4.17 -4.57 -10.65
N PHE A 106 3.85 -4.21 -9.41
CA PHE A 106 2.65 -3.43 -9.15
C PHE A 106 2.88 -1.99 -9.61
N ASP A 107 1.84 -1.34 -10.18
CA ASP A 107 1.81 -0.03 -10.87
C ASP A 107 1.88 -0.03 -12.41
N ARG A 108 1.84 -1.21 -13.05
CA ARG A 108 1.80 -1.32 -14.52
C ARG A 108 0.49 -0.79 -15.10
N CYS A 109 -0.63 -1.00 -14.40
CA CYS A 109 -1.92 -0.49 -14.82
C CYS A 109 -2.01 1.04 -14.58
N PRO A 110 -2.49 1.84 -15.57
CA PRO A 110 -2.69 3.28 -15.40
C PRO A 110 -3.55 3.66 -14.18
N ARG A 111 -4.54 2.82 -13.82
CA ARG A 111 -5.44 3.07 -12.68
C ARG A 111 -4.72 2.94 -11.34
N GLU A 112 -3.96 1.86 -11.17
CA GLU A 112 -3.14 1.66 -9.98
C GLU A 112 -2.05 2.74 -9.88
N ARG A 113 -1.38 3.05 -10.99
CA ARG A 113 -0.40 4.13 -11.05
C ARG A 113 -0.99 5.47 -10.62
N GLN A 114 -2.17 5.81 -11.13
CA GLN A 114 -2.87 7.03 -10.74
C GLN A 114 -3.22 7.05 -9.25
N LEU A 115 -3.63 5.91 -8.66
CA LEU A 115 -3.87 5.81 -7.22
C LEU A 115 -2.62 6.18 -6.43
N LEU A 116 -1.53 5.50 -6.75
CA LEU A 116 -0.27 5.55 -6.04
C LEU A 116 0.39 6.92 -6.20
N ASP A 117 0.33 7.54 -7.38
CA ASP A 117 0.87 8.89 -7.64
C ASP A 117 0.16 9.97 -6.83
N VAL A 118 -1.17 9.90 -6.73
CA VAL A 118 -1.95 10.89 -5.96
C VAL A 118 -1.66 10.81 -4.45
N LEU A 119 -1.23 9.63 -3.99
CA LEU A 119 -0.99 9.34 -2.57
C LEU A 119 0.48 9.37 -2.19
N ALA A 120 1.37 9.54 -3.16
CA ALA A 120 2.80 9.56 -2.96
C ALA A 120 3.19 10.78 -2.10
N GLU A 121 4.05 10.55 -1.11
CA GLU A 121 4.76 11.64 -0.43
C GLU A 121 5.97 12.07 -1.25
N PRO A 122 6.46 13.31 -1.07
CA PRO A 122 7.71 13.76 -1.68
C PRO A 122 8.82 12.73 -1.46
N ASP A 123 9.48 12.35 -2.55
CA ASP A 123 10.54 11.35 -2.52
C ASP A 123 11.77 11.89 -1.77
N PRO A 124 12.22 11.25 -0.67
CA PRO A 124 13.43 11.67 0.03
C PRO A 124 14.73 11.27 -0.72
N GLY A 125 14.67 10.98 -2.02
CA GLY A 125 15.78 10.50 -2.83
C GLY A 125 15.87 8.98 -2.91
N VAL A 126 14.76 8.27 -2.70
CA VAL A 126 14.69 6.81 -2.77
C VAL A 126 14.69 6.31 -4.20
N GLN A 127 14.00 6.99 -5.12
CA GLN A 127 13.84 6.50 -6.50
C GLN A 127 15.16 6.44 -7.25
N THR A 128 16.11 7.32 -6.93
CA THR A 128 17.43 7.36 -7.55
C THR A 128 18.36 6.24 -7.08
N VAL A 129 18.09 5.67 -5.91
CA VAL A 129 18.95 4.67 -5.26
C VAL A 129 18.39 3.25 -5.43
N ALA A 130 17.07 3.10 -5.47
CA ALA A 130 16.40 1.81 -5.37
C ALA A 130 14.99 1.85 -6.00
N PRO A 131 14.81 1.35 -7.24
CA PRO A 131 13.52 1.40 -7.94
C PRO A 131 12.37 0.73 -7.18
N LEU A 132 12.60 -0.43 -6.57
CA LEU A 132 11.61 -1.10 -5.72
C LEU A 132 11.23 -0.24 -4.52
N ALA A 133 12.21 0.36 -3.86
CA ALA A 133 11.95 1.24 -2.72
C ALA A 133 11.12 2.46 -3.15
N GLY A 134 11.34 2.99 -4.36
CA GLY A 134 10.51 4.03 -4.97
C GLY A 134 9.06 3.59 -5.19
N ARG A 135 8.83 2.37 -5.67
CA ARG A 135 7.46 1.82 -5.80
C ARG A 135 6.79 1.64 -4.43
N LEU A 136 7.50 1.08 -3.47
CA LEU A 136 7.00 0.86 -2.11
C LEU A 136 6.73 2.17 -1.36
N TRP A 137 7.51 3.21 -1.61
CA TRP A 137 7.31 4.55 -1.05
C TRP A 137 5.94 5.14 -1.41
N ARG A 138 5.43 4.82 -2.61
CA ARG A 138 4.14 5.31 -3.09
C ARG A 138 2.95 4.65 -2.39
N LEU A 139 3.15 3.51 -1.72
CA LEU A 139 2.09 2.89 -0.91
C LEU A 139 1.73 3.82 0.27
N PRO A 140 0.43 4.10 0.53
CA PRO A 140 0.00 5.05 1.54
C PRO A 140 0.01 4.44 2.95
N ILE A 141 1.11 3.80 3.34
CA ILE A 141 1.32 3.15 4.64
C ILE A 141 2.46 3.89 5.34
N GLN A 142 2.13 4.67 6.37
CA GLN A 142 3.07 5.53 7.07
C GLN A 142 4.17 4.74 7.78
N THR A 143 3.83 3.61 8.40
CA THR A 143 4.80 2.74 9.06
C THR A 143 5.80 2.15 8.06
N LEU A 144 5.35 1.82 6.85
CA LEU A 144 6.23 1.33 5.77
C LEU A 144 7.20 2.44 5.33
N ARG A 145 6.71 3.66 5.10
CA ARG A 145 7.53 4.82 4.73
C ARG A 145 8.59 5.13 5.80
N ALA A 146 8.22 5.08 7.08
CA ALA A 146 9.16 5.25 8.17
C ALA A 146 10.29 4.19 8.13
N GLN A 147 9.93 2.92 7.92
CA GLN A 147 10.90 1.83 7.79
C GLN A 147 11.82 2.00 6.57
N ILE A 148 11.28 2.44 5.41
CA ILE A 148 12.08 2.74 4.21
C ILE A 148 13.04 3.91 4.46
N ARG A 149 12.61 4.95 5.16
CA ARG A 149 13.47 6.10 5.48
C ARG A 149 14.62 5.67 6.39
N GLU A 150 14.31 4.94 7.46
CA GLU A 150 15.30 4.46 8.41
C GLU A 150 16.32 3.52 7.73
N ALA A 151 15.83 2.59 6.91
CA ALA A 151 16.60 1.72 6.05
C ALA A 151 17.66 2.45 5.20
N ILE A 152 17.25 3.53 4.54
CA ILE A 152 18.12 4.30 3.65
C ILE A 152 19.18 5.06 4.45
N VAL A 153 18.81 5.59 5.62
CA VAL A 153 19.73 6.33 6.50
C VAL A 153 20.75 5.39 7.15
N SER A 154 20.33 4.21 7.60
CA SER A 154 21.17 3.28 8.37
C SER A 154 22.12 2.44 7.52
N ARG A 155 21.88 2.34 6.19
CA ARG A 155 22.61 1.45 5.28
C ARG A 155 22.64 -0.01 5.75
N ASP A 156 21.55 -0.47 6.35
CA ASP A 156 21.45 -1.83 6.91
C ASP A 156 21.59 -2.91 5.82
N ALA A 157 22.45 -3.91 6.06
CA ALA A 157 22.75 -5.00 5.14
C ALA A 157 21.57 -5.96 4.93
N GLY A 158 20.62 -6.04 5.86
CA GLY A 158 19.38 -6.83 5.73
C GLY A 158 18.44 -6.34 4.61
N LEU A 159 18.79 -5.23 3.96
CA LEU A 159 17.97 -4.53 2.97
C LEU A 159 18.62 -4.49 1.59
N TYR A 160 19.62 -5.33 1.35
CA TYR A 160 20.22 -5.55 0.03
C TYR A 160 19.16 -5.70 -1.09
N PRO A 161 18.04 -6.43 -0.90
CA PRO A 161 17.00 -6.54 -1.93
C PRO A 161 16.34 -5.21 -2.32
N LEU A 162 16.20 -4.25 -1.39
CA LEU A 162 15.70 -2.90 -1.74
C LEU A 162 16.66 -2.18 -2.66
N LEU A 163 17.97 -2.27 -2.36
CA LEU A 163 19.02 -1.51 -3.03
C LEU A 163 19.45 -2.10 -4.37
N THR A 164 19.25 -3.42 -4.58
CA THR A 164 19.71 -4.11 -5.79
C THR A 164 18.60 -4.61 -6.71
N ALA A 165 17.33 -4.40 -6.35
CA ALA A 165 16.21 -4.77 -7.20
C ALA A 165 16.25 -3.94 -8.50
N PRO A 166 16.16 -4.58 -9.69
CA PRO A 166 16.06 -3.87 -10.95
C PRO A 166 14.74 -3.05 -11.02
N ALA A 167 14.76 -2.02 -11.87
CA ALA A 167 13.65 -1.12 -12.11
C ALA A 167 12.46 -1.79 -12.80
#